data_AF-A0A257B265-F1
#
_entry.id   AF-A0A257B265-F1
#
_cell.length_a   1.000
_cell.length_b   1.000
_cell.length_c   1.000
_cell.angle_alpha   90.00
_cell.angle_beta   90.00
_cell.angle_gamma   90.00
#
_symmetry.space_group_name_H-M   'P 1'
#
loop_
_entity.id
_entity.type
_entity.pdbx_description
1 polymer ?
#
loop_
_entity_poly.entity_id
_entity_poly.type
_entity_poly.pdbx_seq_one_letter_code
_entity_poly.pdbx_strand_id
1 'polypeptide(L)'
;ALASSIVLVCRQRAMDAPVASRREFLRELHATLPEALEEMTRGGVHSPVAPVDLSQAIIGPGMAIFSQYAAVLEADGTPMRVKTALQLINRFLAEEDFDPDTQFCLHWFEQVGWAEGKFGEADVLARAKGTSVDGLRESGVVESQAGRLRLLKWAEVPADWSPESDTRTPVWEALHQMIRALNQGGETAAGALLARMPSRAEPMRALAYRLYTLCERQGWAEDARAYNELVTAWSGIEQAANEAGIVGAQGQLEF
;
A
#
# COMPACT_ATOMS: atom_id res chain seq x y z
N ALA A 1 19.17 24.00 25.03
CA ALA A 1 17.82 23.44 25.25
C ALA A 1 16.99 23.77 24.02
N LEU A 2 16.51 22.76 23.27
CA LEU A 2 15.60 22.98 22.15
C LEU A 2 14.24 23.33 22.75
N ALA A 3 13.73 24.53 22.51
CA ALA A 3 12.39 24.90 22.92
C ALA A 3 11.40 24.14 22.03
N SER A 4 10.70 23.14 22.57
CA SER A 4 9.56 22.53 21.89
C SER A 4 8.28 23.27 22.30
N SER A 5 7.48 23.65 21.32
CA SER A 5 6.14 24.21 21.52
C SER A 5 5.13 23.27 20.89
N ILE A 6 4.14 22.81 21.66
CA ILE A 6 3.01 22.01 21.16
C ILE A 6 1.83 22.95 20.96
N VAL A 7 1.36 23.08 19.72
CA VAL A 7 0.16 23.85 19.39
C VAL A 7 -0.98 22.88 19.14
N LEU A 8 -2.04 22.97 19.95
CA LEU A 8 -3.27 22.20 19.77
C LEU A 8 -4.29 23.07 19.03
N VAL A 9 -4.64 22.66 17.82
CA VAL A 9 -5.71 23.29 17.03
C VAL A 9 -6.93 22.37 17.05
N CYS A 10 -7.99 22.79 17.74
CA CYS A 10 -9.25 22.06 17.78
C CYS A 10 -10.24 22.72 16.81
N ARG A 11 -10.67 21.98 15.78
CA ARG A 11 -11.78 22.42 14.92
C ARG A 11 -13.09 21.94 15.54
N GLN A 12 -13.98 22.86 15.86
CA GLN A 12 -15.31 22.50 16.34
C GLN A 12 -16.08 21.81 15.20
N ARG A 13 -16.71 20.68 15.52
CA ARG A 13 -17.55 19.93 14.58
C ARG A 13 -18.76 20.76 14.19
N ALA A 14 -19.09 20.78 12.89
CA ALA A 14 -20.30 21.43 12.40
C ALA A 14 -21.56 20.75 12.98
N MET A 15 -22.60 21.53 13.26
CA MET A 15 -23.84 20.99 13.84
C MET A 15 -24.60 20.05 12.90
N ASP A 16 -24.40 20.22 11.60
CA ASP A 16 -24.99 19.46 10.49
C ASP A 16 -24.01 18.44 9.89
N ALA A 17 -22.95 18.08 10.62
CA ALA A 17 -21.96 17.11 10.16
C ALA A 17 -22.64 15.78 9.76
N PRO A 18 -22.29 15.21 8.58
CA PRO A 18 -22.92 13.99 8.11
C PRO A 18 -22.52 12.78 8.97
N VAL A 19 -23.33 11.72 8.89
CA VAL A 19 -22.99 10.40 9.43
C VAL A 19 -22.44 9.57 8.29
N ALA A 20 -21.31 8.90 8.52
CA ALA A 20 -20.68 8.01 7.55
C ALA A 20 -20.73 6.56 8.03
N SER A 21 -20.70 5.63 7.08
CA SER A 21 -20.40 4.23 7.35
C SER A 21 -18.90 4.00 7.49
N ARG A 22 -18.50 2.91 8.15
CA ARG A 22 -17.10 2.46 8.18
C ARG A 22 -16.46 2.35 6.80
N ARG A 23 -17.24 1.91 5.80
CA ARG A 23 -16.75 1.79 4.42
C ARG A 23 -16.42 3.16 3.81
N GLU A 24 -17.27 4.15 4.04
CA GLU A 24 -17.03 5.52 3.56
C GLU A 24 -15.84 6.16 4.27
N PHE A 25 -15.71 5.95 5.57
CA PHE A 25 -14.54 6.40 6.33
C PHE A 25 -13.23 5.81 5.79
N LEU A 26 -13.18 4.49 5.54
CA LEU A 26 -12.01 3.84 4.97
C LEU A 26 -11.68 4.36 3.56
N ARG A 27 -12.69 4.51 2.70
CA ARG A 27 -12.52 5.07 1.36
C ARG A 27 -11.94 6.47 1.40
N GLU A 28 -12.39 7.32 2.32
CA GLU A 28 -11.88 8.68 2.45
C GLU A 28 -10.47 8.72 3.04
N LEU A 29 -10.15 7.88 4.03
CA LEU A 29 -8.77 7.69 4.47
C LEU A 29 -7.86 7.36 3.29
N HIS A 30 -8.27 6.43 2.43
CA HIS A 30 -7.47 6.00 1.29
C HIS A 30 -7.38 7.04 0.17
N ALA A 31 -8.33 7.98 0.08
CA ALA A 31 -8.26 9.09 -0.85
C ALA A 31 -7.32 10.20 -0.34
N THR A 32 -7.41 10.55 0.94
CA THR A 32 -6.77 11.75 1.49
C THR A 32 -5.42 11.51 2.16
N LEU A 33 -5.24 10.38 2.86
CA LEU A 33 -3.97 10.10 3.54
C LEU A 33 -2.76 10.03 2.60
N PRO A 34 -2.88 9.51 1.36
CA PRO A 34 -1.85 9.61 0.35
C PRO A 34 -1.33 11.01 0.08
N GLU A 35 -2.24 11.94 -0.19
CA GLU A 35 -1.90 13.33 -0.50
C GLU A 35 -1.23 13.98 0.71
N ALA A 36 -1.76 13.72 1.91
CA ALA A 36 -1.17 14.20 3.16
C ALA A 36 0.23 13.64 3.40
N LEU A 37 0.48 12.36 3.08
CA LEU A 37 1.82 11.76 3.17
C LEU A 37 2.77 12.41 2.19
N GLU A 38 2.34 12.62 0.95
CA GLU A 38 3.14 13.26 -0.08
C GLU A 38 3.49 14.71 0.30
N GLU A 39 2.54 15.47 0.84
CA GLU A 39 2.82 16.82 1.37
C GLU A 39 3.84 16.81 2.52
N MET A 40 3.75 15.82 3.41
CA MET A 40 4.67 15.67 4.54
C MET A 40 6.08 15.26 4.12
N THR A 41 6.25 14.52 3.02
CA THR A 41 7.55 14.06 2.52
C THR A 41 8.18 15.04 1.54
N ARG A 42 7.40 15.72 0.69
CA ARG A 42 7.91 16.60 -0.38
C ARG A 42 8.53 17.91 0.14
N GLY A 43 8.36 18.24 1.42
CA GLY A 43 8.99 19.41 2.04
C GLY A 43 8.52 20.73 1.42
N GLY A 44 7.29 21.15 1.70
CA GLY A 44 6.76 22.46 1.31
C GLY A 44 7.26 23.61 2.20
N VAL A 45 6.34 24.33 2.84
CA VAL A 45 6.64 25.45 3.78
C VAL A 45 7.30 24.97 5.09
N HIS A 46 7.24 23.67 5.39
CA HIS A 46 7.80 23.04 6.58
C HIS A 46 8.86 22.00 6.21
N SER A 47 9.79 21.74 7.13
CA SER A 47 10.78 20.67 6.98
C SER A 47 10.08 19.32 6.76
N PRO A 48 10.57 18.50 5.81
CA PRO A 48 10.05 17.15 5.58
C PRO A 48 9.98 16.36 6.88
N VAL A 49 8.87 15.65 7.09
CA VAL A 49 8.72 14.74 8.23
C VAL A 49 9.65 13.56 8.02
N ALA A 50 10.46 13.23 9.03
CA ALA A 50 11.34 12.09 8.95
C ALA A 50 10.51 10.79 8.82
N PRO A 51 10.94 9.81 8.02
CA PRO A 51 10.08 8.65 7.75
C PRO A 51 9.73 7.75 8.95
N VAL A 52 10.54 7.78 10.02
CA VAL A 52 10.19 7.13 11.29
C VAL A 52 8.98 7.81 11.97
N ASP A 53 8.81 9.11 11.73
CA ASP A 53 7.77 9.94 12.34
C ASP A 53 6.50 10.02 11.48
N LEU A 54 6.52 9.53 10.23
CA LEU A 54 5.34 9.52 9.34
C LEU A 54 4.17 8.71 9.92
N SER A 55 4.47 7.62 10.63
CA SER A 55 3.45 6.82 11.32
C SER A 55 2.70 7.60 12.42
N GLN A 56 3.35 8.61 13.02
CA GLN A 56 2.72 9.51 13.99
C GLN A 56 2.10 10.72 13.30
N ALA A 57 2.76 11.24 12.26
CA ALA A 57 2.27 12.40 11.52
C ALA A 57 0.94 12.09 10.80
N ILE A 58 0.76 10.86 10.31
CA ILE A 58 -0.46 10.43 9.61
C ILE A 58 -1.70 10.37 10.53
N ILE A 59 -1.49 10.30 11.85
CA ILE A 59 -2.58 10.31 12.83
C ILE A 59 -3.38 11.61 12.74
N GLY A 60 -2.71 12.74 12.53
CA GLY A 60 -3.36 14.05 12.41
C GLY A 60 -4.39 14.10 11.26
N PRO A 61 -3.96 13.90 10.00
CA PRO A 61 -4.85 13.82 8.86
C PRO A 61 -5.94 12.74 8.99
N GLY A 62 -5.59 11.55 9.49
CA GLY A 62 -6.58 10.48 9.68
C GLY A 62 -7.65 10.82 10.71
N MET A 63 -7.26 11.47 11.81
CA MET A 63 -8.21 11.94 12.82
C MET A 63 -9.01 13.15 12.35
N ALA A 64 -8.48 13.98 11.46
CA ALA A 64 -9.23 15.06 10.85
C ALA A 64 -10.46 14.51 10.10
N ILE A 65 -10.26 13.47 9.28
CA ILE A 65 -11.33 12.77 8.55
C ILE A 65 -12.33 12.14 9.52
N PHE A 66 -11.87 11.43 10.56
CA PHE A 66 -12.79 10.83 11.54
C PHE A 66 -13.64 11.90 12.26
N SER A 67 -13.01 13.02 12.61
CA SER A 67 -13.64 14.07 13.43
C SER A 67 -14.64 14.95 12.68
N GLN A 68 -14.58 14.97 11.34
CA GLN A 68 -15.46 15.77 10.49
C GLN A 68 -16.90 15.24 10.45
N TYR A 69 -17.07 13.92 10.65
CA TYR A 69 -18.36 13.27 10.72
C TYR A 69 -19.01 13.41 12.10
N ALA A 70 -20.35 13.48 12.15
CA ALA A 70 -21.10 13.40 13.40
C ALA A 70 -20.90 12.04 14.09
N ALA A 71 -20.93 10.96 13.30
CA ALA A 71 -20.58 9.62 13.72
C ALA A 71 -20.10 8.81 12.51
N VAL A 72 -19.19 7.87 12.76
CA VAL A 72 -18.89 6.79 11.82
C VAL A 72 -19.55 5.53 12.37
N LEU A 73 -20.42 4.87 11.61
CA LEU A 73 -21.15 3.69 12.05
C LEU A 73 -20.45 2.40 11.64
N GLU A 74 -20.40 1.45 12.58
CA GLU A 74 -19.98 0.07 12.35
C GLU A 74 -21.10 -0.72 11.64
N ALA A 75 -20.78 -1.95 11.20
CA ALA A 75 -21.74 -2.81 10.50
C ALA A 75 -22.98 -3.18 11.36
N ASP A 76 -22.86 -3.14 12.68
CA ASP A 76 -23.94 -3.36 13.63
C ASP A 76 -24.76 -2.09 13.94
N GLY A 77 -24.45 -0.97 13.26
CA GLY A 77 -25.10 0.33 13.45
C GLY A 77 -24.61 1.10 14.67
N THR A 78 -23.65 0.57 15.44
CA THR A 78 -23.10 1.28 16.60
C THR A 78 -22.07 2.34 16.17
N PRO A 79 -21.94 3.46 16.91
CA PRO A 79 -20.88 4.43 16.63
C PRO A 79 -19.49 3.84 16.87
N MET A 80 -18.62 3.94 15.87
CA MET A 80 -17.21 3.60 15.94
C MET A 80 -16.52 4.43 17.03
N ARG A 81 -15.75 3.75 17.88
CA ARG A 81 -14.97 4.41 18.94
C ARG A 81 -13.69 5.02 18.37
N VAL A 82 -13.23 6.11 19.00
CA VAL A 82 -11.93 6.74 18.68
C VAL A 82 -10.78 5.73 18.69
N LYS A 83 -10.77 4.78 19.63
CA LYS A 83 -9.78 3.69 19.67
C LYS A 83 -9.75 2.89 18.37
N THR A 84 -10.93 2.54 17.84
CA THR A 84 -11.04 1.79 16.58
C THR A 84 -10.57 2.65 15.40
N ALA A 85 -10.96 3.92 15.35
CA ALA A 85 -10.50 4.84 14.31
C ALA A 85 -8.98 4.99 14.31
N LEU A 86 -8.35 5.20 15.48
CA LEU A 86 -6.90 5.27 15.61
C LEU A 86 -6.21 3.97 15.18
N GLN A 87 -6.79 2.81 15.49
CA GLN A 87 -6.29 1.52 15.01
C GLN A 87 -6.34 1.45 13.48
N LEU A 88 -7.44 1.85 12.85
CA LEU A 88 -7.57 1.87 11.39
C LEU A 88 -6.58 2.85 10.72
N ILE A 89 -6.36 4.02 11.32
CA ILE A 89 -5.40 5.02 10.83
C ILE A 89 -3.96 4.51 10.95
N ASN A 90 -3.58 3.98 12.13
CA ASN A 90 -2.25 3.40 12.33
C ASN A 90 -1.99 2.21 11.41
N ARG A 91 -3.05 1.47 11.07
CA ARG A 91 -2.96 0.31 10.19
C ARG A 91 -2.74 0.69 8.72
N PHE A 92 -3.03 1.92 8.32
CA PHE A 92 -2.76 2.42 6.98
C PHE A 92 -1.28 2.27 6.57
N LEU A 93 -0.36 2.26 7.54
CA LEU A 93 1.08 2.09 7.30
C LEU A 93 1.68 0.84 7.98
N ALA A 94 0.85 -0.03 8.56
CA ALA A 94 1.34 -1.17 9.35
C ALA A 94 1.88 -2.30 8.45
N GLU A 95 3.08 -2.80 8.76
CA GLU A 95 3.69 -3.95 8.07
C GLU A 95 2.91 -5.26 8.26
N GLU A 96 2.26 -5.41 9.41
CA GLU A 96 1.66 -6.68 9.86
C GLU A 96 0.42 -7.11 9.05
N ASP A 97 -0.14 -6.21 8.23
CA ASP A 97 -1.28 -6.50 7.36
C ASP A 97 -0.86 -7.12 6.01
N PHE A 98 0.44 -7.15 5.70
CA PHE A 98 0.96 -7.82 4.52
C PHE A 98 1.24 -9.30 4.77
N ASP A 99 1.15 -10.10 3.70
CA ASP A 99 1.55 -11.51 3.75
C ASP A 99 3.05 -11.66 4.09
N PRO A 100 3.47 -12.81 4.67
CA PRO A 100 4.86 -13.06 5.08
C PRO A 100 5.92 -12.78 4.01
N ASP A 101 5.61 -13.04 2.73
CA ASP A 101 6.56 -12.84 1.64
C ASP A 101 6.72 -11.36 1.32
N THR A 102 5.62 -10.61 1.30
CA THR A 102 5.66 -9.14 1.17
C THR A 102 6.40 -8.50 2.34
N GLN A 103 6.23 -8.98 3.56
CA GLN A 103 6.97 -8.48 4.73
C GLN A 103 8.48 -8.76 4.61
N PHE A 104 8.85 -9.94 4.12
CA PHE A 104 10.24 -10.26 3.81
C PHE A 104 10.79 -9.28 2.77
N CYS A 105 10.10 -9.10 1.64
CA CYS A 105 10.55 -8.26 0.54
C CYS A 105 10.73 -6.80 0.98
N LEU A 106 9.78 -6.26 1.77
CA LEU A 106 9.90 -4.91 2.32
C LEU A 106 11.16 -4.73 3.17
N HIS A 107 11.40 -5.67 4.09
CA HIS A 107 12.57 -5.58 4.97
C HIS A 107 13.89 -5.77 4.22
N TRP A 108 13.92 -6.74 3.29
CA TRP A 108 15.09 -6.98 2.46
C TRP A 108 15.40 -5.79 1.55
N PHE A 109 14.37 -5.22 0.91
CA PHE A 109 14.49 -4.06 0.05
C PHE A 109 15.00 -2.83 0.79
N GLU A 110 14.53 -2.58 2.02
CA GLU A 110 15.02 -1.48 2.85
C GLU A 110 16.52 -1.61 3.19
N GLN A 111 16.99 -2.83 3.44
CA GLN A 111 18.38 -3.09 3.85
C GLN A 111 19.37 -3.25 2.69
N VAL A 112 18.98 -3.98 1.66
CA VAL A 112 19.86 -4.43 0.56
C VAL A 112 19.46 -3.80 -0.77
N GLY A 113 18.21 -3.34 -0.91
CA GLY A 113 17.65 -2.88 -2.17
C GLY A 113 17.53 -4.01 -3.19
N TRP A 114 17.81 -3.69 -4.45
CA TRP A 114 17.82 -4.64 -5.57
C TRP A 114 19.12 -5.46 -5.69
N ALA A 115 20.13 -5.15 -4.87
CA ALA A 115 21.43 -5.81 -4.95
C ALA A 115 21.37 -7.26 -4.44
N GLU A 116 22.40 -8.03 -4.79
CA GLU A 116 22.61 -9.36 -4.22
C GLU A 116 23.06 -9.25 -2.76
N GLY A 117 22.37 -9.97 -1.87
CA GLY A 117 22.79 -10.21 -0.49
C GLY A 117 23.10 -11.68 -0.23
N LYS A 118 23.51 -11.99 1.00
CA LYS A 118 23.91 -13.35 1.40
C LYS A 118 22.68 -14.21 1.68
N PHE A 119 22.67 -15.44 1.15
CA PHE A 119 21.60 -16.39 1.40
C PHE A 119 21.37 -16.66 2.89
N GLY A 120 22.44 -16.76 3.70
CA GLY A 120 22.31 -17.02 5.13
C GLY A 120 21.56 -15.91 5.90
N GLU A 121 21.75 -14.66 5.50
CA GLU A 121 21.02 -13.52 6.09
C GLU A 121 19.55 -13.54 5.64
N ALA A 122 19.30 -13.87 4.37
CA ALA A 122 17.96 -14.03 3.83
C ALA A 122 17.18 -15.19 4.48
N ASP A 123 17.80 -16.35 4.71
CA ASP A 123 17.15 -17.51 5.33
C ASP A 123 16.74 -17.22 6.79
N VAL A 124 17.58 -16.49 7.54
CA VAL A 124 17.23 -16.04 8.90
C VAL A 124 16.04 -15.08 8.86
N LEU A 125 16.07 -14.10 7.95
CA LEU A 125 14.98 -13.14 7.79
C LEU A 125 13.67 -13.82 7.37
N ALA A 126 13.71 -14.72 6.38
CA ALA A 126 12.56 -15.45 5.89
C ALA A 126 11.87 -16.22 7.03
N ARG A 127 12.63 -16.96 7.84
CA ARG A 127 12.09 -17.67 9.00
C ARG A 127 11.49 -16.74 10.04
N ALA A 128 12.13 -15.60 10.29
CA ALA A 128 11.64 -14.60 11.23
C ALA A 128 10.30 -13.98 10.80
N LYS A 129 10.06 -13.87 9.49
CA LYS A 129 8.79 -13.37 8.90
C LYS A 129 7.74 -14.46 8.70
N GLY A 130 8.04 -15.73 9.00
CA GLY A 130 7.11 -16.84 8.83
C GLY A 130 7.04 -17.38 7.40
N THR A 131 8.12 -17.23 6.63
CA THR A 131 8.26 -17.76 5.26
C THR A 131 9.59 -18.55 5.10
N SER A 132 9.92 -18.94 3.87
CA SER A 132 11.16 -19.62 3.48
C SER A 132 11.69 -19.05 2.17
N VAL A 133 13.01 -19.18 1.95
CA VAL A 133 13.63 -18.73 0.68
C VAL A 133 13.09 -19.49 -0.52
N ASP A 134 12.81 -20.78 -0.37
CA ASP A 134 12.19 -21.57 -1.44
C ASP A 134 10.77 -21.07 -1.75
N GLY A 135 10.01 -20.71 -0.71
CA GLY A 135 8.69 -20.11 -0.87
C GLY A 135 8.70 -18.78 -1.60
N LEU A 136 9.67 -17.92 -1.27
CA LEU A 136 9.88 -16.64 -1.98
C LEU A 136 10.29 -16.85 -3.44
N ARG A 137 11.03 -17.94 -3.74
CA ARG A 137 11.40 -18.30 -5.11
C ARG A 137 10.18 -18.81 -5.89
N GLU A 138 9.35 -19.63 -5.26
CA GLU A 138 8.09 -20.13 -5.82
C GLU A 138 7.10 -18.99 -6.13
N SER A 139 7.04 -17.96 -5.29
CA SER A 139 6.22 -16.76 -5.52
C SER A 139 6.84 -15.76 -6.51
N GLY A 140 7.94 -16.11 -7.18
CA GLY A 140 8.53 -15.28 -8.22
C GLY A 140 9.03 -13.88 -7.77
N VAL A 141 9.32 -13.68 -6.47
CA VAL A 141 9.76 -12.36 -5.95
C VAL A 141 11.26 -12.26 -5.74
N VAL A 142 11.97 -13.40 -5.63
CA VAL A 142 13.42 -13.45 -5.47
C VAL A 142 14.08 -14.38 -6.49
N GLU A 143 15.31 -14.05 -6.84
CA GLU A 143 16.25 -14.99 -7.42
C GLU A 143 17.26 -15.41 -6.35
N SER A 144 17.49 -16.71 -6.22
CA SER A 144 18.53 -17.23 -5.34
C SER A 144 19.36 -18.29 -6.05
N GLN A 145 20.64 -17.97 -6.24
CA GLN A 145 21.65 -18.78 -6.91
C GLN A 145 23.00 -18.62 -6.20
N ALA A 146 23.84 -19.66 -6.25
CA ALA A 146 25.24 -19.61 -5.77
C ALA A 146 25.45 -19.03 -4.35
N GLY A 147 24.54 -19.29 -3.42
CA GLY A 147 24.62 -18.79 -2.04
C GLY A 147 24.29 -17.31 -1.88
N ARG A 148 23.70 -16.69 -2.91
CA ARG A 148 23.21 -15.33 -2.92
C ARG A 148 21.70 -15.28 -3.13
N LEU A 149 21.12 -14.15 -2.78
CA LEU A 149 19.71 -13.84 -2.98
C LEU A 149 19.55 -12.37 -3.36
N ARG A 150 18.66 -12.08 -4.32
CA ARG A 150 18.24 -10.73 -4.69
C ARG A 150 16.74 -10.69 -4.97
N LEU A 151 16.14 -9.51 -4.85
CA LEU A 151 14.77 -9.28 -5.30
C LEU A 151 14.73 -9.12 -6.83
N LEU A 152 13.61 -9.53 -7.43
CA LEU A 152 13.34 -9.34 -8.85
C LEU A 152 12.65 -7.99 -9.08
N LYS A 153 13.14 -7.23 -10.07
CA LYS A 153 12.51 -5.97 -10.49
C LYS A 153 11.24 -6.24 -11.29
N TRP A 154 10.35 -5.25 -11.36
CA TRP A 154 9.13 -5.33 -12.18
C TRP A 154 9.40 -5.62 -13.67
N ALA A 155 10.58 -5.29 -14.19
CA ALA A 155 10.96 -5.61 -15.57
C ALA A 155 11.34 -7.09 -15.78
N GLU A 156 11.65 -7.80 -14.70
CA GLU A 156 12.09 -9.20 -14.70
C GLU A 156 10.94 -10.18 -14.40
N VAL A 157 9.80 -9.69 -13.90
CA VAL A 157 8.65 -10.54 -13.58
C VAL A 157 7.98 -11.10 -14.86
N PRO A 158 7.46 -12.35 -14.87
CA PRO A 158 7.06 -13.06 -16.09
C PRO A 158 5.85 -12.47 -16.82
N ALA A 159 5.98 -12.14 -18.11
CA ALA A 159 4.97 -11.45 -18.93
C ALA A 159 3.62 -12.16 -18.99
N ASP A 160 3.64 -13.48 -18.93
CA ASP A 160 2.52 -14.41 -18.99
C ASP A 160 1.89 -14.69 -17.62
N TRP A 161 2.31 -13.98 -16.57
CA TRP A 161 1.78 -14.13 -15.22
C TRP A 161 0.27 -13.89 -15.14
N SER A 162 -0.39 -14.68 -14.30
CA SER A 162 -1.83 -14.72 -14.14
C SER A 162 -2.22 -15.01 -12.68
N PRO A 163 -3.01 -14.15 -12.02
CA PRO A 163 -3.36 -14.31 -10.60
C PRO A 163 -4.14 -15.60 -10.29
N GLU A 164 -4.84 -16.18 -11.26
CA GLU A 164 -5.66 -17.39 -11.08
C GLU A 164 -4.84 -18.68 -11.14
N SER A 165 -3.68 -18.65 -11.82
CA SER A 165 -2.77 -19.80 -11.92
C SER A 165 -1.72 -19.81 -10.82
N ASP A 166 -1.57 -18.67 -10.13
CA ASP A 166 -0.58 -18.48 -9.09
C ASP A 166 -1.17 -18.84 -7.73
N THR A 167 -0.56 -19.82 -7.06
CA THR A 167 -1.03 -20.34 -5.77
C THR A 167 -0.43 -19.60 -4.58
N ARG A 168 0.60 -18.78 -4.81
CA ARG A 168 1.36 -18.08 -3.79
C ARG A 168 1.72 -16.69 -4.28
N THR A 169 0.69 -15.88 -4.39
CA THR A 169 0.83 -14.52 -4.90
C THR A 169 0.90 -13.55 -3.73
N PRO A 170 2.07 -13.03 -3.36
CA PRO A 170 2.17 -11.97 -2.38
C PRO A 170 1.71 -10.63 -2.96
N VAL A 171 1.33 -9.69 -2.08
CA VAL A 171 1.01 -8.31 -2.48
C VAL A 171 2.20 -7.66 -3.20
N TRP A 172 3.43 -8.00 -2.80
CA TRP A 172 4.66 -7.58 -3.48
C TRP A 172 4.69 -7.95 -4.96
N GLU A 173 4.43 -9.21 -5.29
CA GLU A 173 4.43 -9.68 -6.67
C GLU A 173 3.33 -8.97 -7.47
N ALA A 174 2.10 -8.99 -6.95
CA ALA A 174 0.95 -8.35 -7.59
C ALA A 174 1.22 -6.87 -7.89
N LEU A 175 1.85 -6.13 -6.96
CA LEU A 175 2.23 -4.74 -7.18
C LEU A 175 3.21 -4.58 -8.34
N HIS A 176 4.28 -5.38 -8.39
CA HIS A 176 5.28 -5.27 -9.47
C HIS A 176 4.72 -5.72 -10.82
N GLN A 177 3.76 -6.66 -10.83
CA GLN A 177 2.98 -7.01 -12.02
C GLN A 177 2.10 -5.83 -12.48
N MET A 178 1.46 -5.10 -11.56
CA MET A 178 0.71 -3.88 -11.87
C MET A 178 1.59 -2.78 -12.48
N ILE A 179 2.78 -2.55 -11.91
CA ILE A 179 3.76 -1.59 -12.45
C ILE A 179 4.14 -1.97 -13.88
N ARG A 180 4.42 -3.26 -14.12
CA ARG A 180 4.76 -3.74 -15.47
C ARG A 180 3.60 -3.54 -16.44
N ALA A 181 2.38 -3.94 -16.07
CA ALA A 181 1.19 -3.80 -16.90
C ALA A 181 0.93 -2.33 -17.26
N LEU A 182 1.08 -1.42 -16.30
CA LEU A 182 0.96 0.02 -16.54
C LEU A 182 2.05 0.54 -17.49
N ASN A 183 3.30 0.15 -17.28
CA ASN A 183 4.43 0.61 -18.12
C ASN A 183 4.36 0.08 -19.57
N GLN A 184 3.79 -1.11 -19.78
CA GLN A 184 3.76 -1.75 -21.11
C GLN A 184 2.44 -1.56 -21.86
N GLY A 185 1.32 -1.45 -21.14
CA GLY A 185 -0.02 -1.42 -21.73
C GLY A 185 -0.93 -0.32 -21.18
N GLY A 186 -0.40 0.59 -20.37
CA GLY A 186 -1.14 1.71 -19.81
C GLY A 186 -2.22 1.31 -18.81
N GLU A 187 -3.08 2.26 -18.48
CA GLU A 187 -4.16 2.12 -17.50
C GLU A 187 -5.15 1.01 -17.88
N THR A 188 -5.41 0.82 -19.17
CA THR A 188 -6.32 -0.24 -19.66
C THR A 188 -5.79 -1.64 -19.32
N ALA A 189 -4.51 -1.91 -19.58
CA ALA A 189 -3.91 -3.22 -19.28
C ALA A 189 -3.81 -3.47 -17.78
N ALA A 190 -3.40 -2.45 -17.02
CA ALA A 190 -3.36 -2.52 -15.57
C ALA A 190 -4.77 -2.69 -14.96
N GLY A 191 -5.78 -2.03 -15.51
CA GLY A 191 -7.17 -2.17 -15.08
C GLY A 191 -7.75 -3.56 -15.35
N ALA A 192 -7.48 -4.12 -16.54
CA ALA A 192 -7.86 -5.50 -16.85
C ALA A 192 -7.20 -6.51 -15.89
N LEU A 193 -5.96 -6.25 -15.48
CA LEU A 193 -5.28 -7.06 -14.48
C LEU A 193 -5.90 -6.90 -13.08
N LEU A 194 -6.21 -5.67 -12.67
CA LEU A 194 -6.86 -5.38 -11.39
C LEU A 194 -8.25 -6.01 -11.28
N ALA A 195 -9.02 -6.04 -12.37
CA ALA A 195 -10.36 -6.65 -12.43
C ALA A 195 -10.36 -8.16 -12.08
N ARG A 196 -9.21 -8.83 -12.24
CA ARG A 196 -9.01 -10.24 -11.88
C ARG A 196 -8.61 -10.44 -10.42
N MET A 197 -8.21 -9.37 -9.73
CA MET A 197 -7.80 -9.39 -8.31
C MET A 197 -8.30 -8.18 -7.50
N PRO A 198 -9.62 -7.90 -7.51
CA PRO A 198 -10.18 -6.70 -6.88
C PRO A 198 -9.93 -6.63 -5.37
N SER A 199 -9.88 -7.78 -4.69
CA SER A 199 -9.62 -7.84 -3.24
C SER A 199 -8.21 -7.40 -2.86
N ARG A 200 -7.29 -7.31 -3.82
CA ARG A 200 -5.89 -6.91 -3.61
C ARG A 200 -5.62 -5.44 -3.92
N ALA A 201 -6.60 -4.71 -4.45
CA ALA A 201 -6.49 -3.31 -4.81
C ALA A 201 -5.91 -2.49 -3.64
N GLU A 202 -6.56 -2.57 -2.48
CA GLU A 202 -6.17 -1.75 -1.32
C GLU A 202 -4.80 -2.13 -0.74
N PRO A 203 -4.48 -3.42 -0.50
CA PRO A 203 -3.12 -3.82 -0.12
C PRO A 203 -2.04 -3.33 -1.10
N MET A 204 -2.28 -3.43 -2.41
CA MET A 204 -1.31 -2.95 -3.41
C MET A 204 -1.14 -1.44 -3.32
N ARG A 205 -2.22 -0.68 -3.18
CA ARG A 205 -2.17 0.78 -3.05
C ARG A 205 -1.39 1.20 -1.80
N ALA A 206 -1.64 0.56 -0.66
CA ALA A 206 -0.88 0.79 0.56
C ALA A 206 0.61 0.46 0.40
N LEU A 207 0.93 -0.65 -0.27
CA LEU A 207 2.31 -1.05 -0.54
C LEU A 207 3.03 -0.06 -1.45
N ALA A 208 2.36 0.47 -2.48
CA ALA A 208 2.91 1.46 -3.40
C ALA A 208 3.36 2.73 -2.67
N TYR A 209 2.51 3.28 -1.78
CA TYR A 209 2.87 4.47 -0.99
C TYR A 209 4.06 4.23 -0.09
N ARG A 210 4.11 3.05 0.54
CA ARG A 210 5.21 2.67 1.42
C ARG A 210 6.53 2.59 0.66
N LEU A 211 6.53 1.95 -0.51
CA LEU A 211 7.71 1.82 -1.36
C LEU A 211 8.14 3.15 -1.96
N TYR A 212 7.20 3.96 -2.43
CA TYR A 212 7.48 5.33 -2.88
C TYR A 212 8.21 6.14 -1.80
N THR A 213 7.65 6.15 -0.58
CA THR A 213 8.24 6.87 0.57
C THR A 213 9.63 6.35 0.93
N LEU A 214 9.81 5.02 0.92
CA LEU A 214 11.10 4.39 1.18
C LEU A 214 12.14 4.81 0.13
N CYS A 215 11.78 4.76 -1.15
CA CYS A 215 12.67 5.14 -2.24
C CYS A 215 13.05 6.63 -2.19
N GLU A 216 12.09 7.52 -1.91
CA GLU A 216 12.36 8.95 -1.72
C GLU A 216 13.35 9.19 -0.57
N ARG A 217 13.17 8.51 0.56
CA ARG A 217 14.08 8.60 1.71
C ARG A 217 15.50 8.18 1.37
N GLN A 218 15.65 7.12 0.58
CA GLN A 218 16.95 6.56 0.18
C GLN A 218 17.56 7.28 -1.03
N GLY A 219 16.83 8.21 -1.67
CA GLY A 219 17.25 8.89 -2.89
C GLY A 219 17.19 8.01 -4.15
N TRP A 220 16.38 6.95 -4.15
CA TRP A 220 16.21 6.02 -5.27
C TRP A 220 15.17 6.54 -6.26
N ALA A 221 15.52 7.60 -6.99
CA ALA A 221 14.59 8.35 -7.84
C ALA A 221 13.92 7.49 -8.94
N GLU A 222 14.66 6.57 -9.58
CA GLU A 222 14.09 5.71 -10.63
C GLU A 222 13.04 4.75 -10.08
N ASP A 223 13.29 4.19 -8.90
CA ASP A 223 12.36 3.28 -8.23
C ASP A 223 11.14 4.04 -7.69
N ALA A 224 11.36 5.21 -7.07
CA ALA A 224 10.28 6.10 -6.62
C ALA A 224 9.33 6.48 -7.77
N ARG A 225 9.88 6.78 -8.96
CA ARG A 225 9.09 7.12 -10.15
C ARG A 225 8.07 6.02 -10.49
N ALA A 226 8.48 4.76 -10.50
CA ALA A 226 7.59 3.65 -10.87
C ALA A 226 6.41 3.51 -9.88
N TYR A 227 6.65 3.69 -8.59
CA TYR A 227 5.59 3.66 -7.57
C TYR A 227 4.68 4.90 -7.65
N ASN A 228 5.24 6.08 -7.89
CA ASN A 228 4.49 7.32 -8.05
C ASN A 228 3.57 7.30 -9.28
N GLU A 229 4.07 6.78 -10.41
CA GLU A 229 3.27 6.62 -11.63
C GLU A 229 2.07 5.69 -11.39
N LEU A 230 2.28 4.56 -10.68
CA LEU A 230 1.19 3.66 -10.33
C LEU A 230 0.15 4.32 -9.42
N VAL A 231 0.59 5.07 -8.41
CA VAL A 231 -0.28 5.84 -7.50
C VAL A 231 -1.10 6.87 -8.28
N THR A 232 -0.45 7.61 -9.20
CA THR A 232 -1.08 8.66 -9.99
C THR A 232 -2.13 8.10 -10.95
N ALA A 233 -1.81 6.97 -11.60
CA ALA A 233 -2.68 6.30 -12.56
C ALA A 233 -3.84 5.51 -11.88
N TRP A 234 -3.85 5.41 -10.55
CA TRP A 234 -4.74 4.47 -9.83
C TRP A 234 -6.23 4.67 -10.14
N SER A 235 -6.69 5.92 -10.19
CA SER A 235 -8.10 6.22 -10.51
C SER A 235 -8.49 5.76 -11.92
N GLY A 236 -7.59 5.91 -12.89
CA GLY A 236 -7.82 5.47 -14.27
C GLY A 236 -7.79 3.95 -14.39
N ILE A 237 -6.88 3.30 -13.65
CA ILE A 237 -6.82 1.84 -13.53
C ILE A 237 -8.12 1.27 -12.93
N GLU A 238 -8.66 1.88 -11.87
CA GLU A 238 -9.92 1.44 -11.25
C GLU A 238 -11.11 1.63 -12.20
N GLN A 239 -11.14 2.73 -12.96
CA GLN A 239 -12.16 2.94 -13.99
C GLN A 239 -12.06 1.85 -15.06
N ALA A 240 -10.87 1.60 -15.61
CA ALA A 240 -10.64 0.56 -16.60
C ALA A 240 -10.97 -0.85 -16.06
N ALA A 241 -10.71 -1.12 -14.79
CA ALA A 241 -11.07 -2.38 -14.14
C ALA A 241 -12.58 -2.57 -14.06
N ASN A 242 -13.33 -1.51 -13.74
CA ASN A 242 -14.79 -1.54 -13.74
C ASN A 242 -15.37 -1.74 -15.14
N GLU A 243 -14.79 -1.10 -16.16
CA GLU A 243 -15.18 -1.25 -17.57
C GLU A 243 -14.90 -2.65 -18.12
N ALA A 244 -13.78 -3.26 -17.72
CA ALA A 244 -13.42 -4.63 -18.09
C ALA A 244 -14.36 -5.69 -17.47
N GLY A 245 -15.05 -5.34 -16.38
CA GLY A 245 -15.93 -6.22 -15.63
C GLY A 245 -15.15 -7.09 -14.64
N ILE A 246 -15.54 -7.02 -13.36
CA ILE A 246 -14.92 -7.82 -12.30
C ILE A 246 -15.19 -9.31 -12.58
N VAL A 247 -14.11 -10.09 -12.75
CA VAL A 247 -14.20 -11.53 -13.02
C VAL A 247 -14.83 -12.21 -11.81
N GLY A 248 -16.00 -12.83 -11.99
CA GLY A 248 -16.76 -13.51 -10.93
C GLY A 248 -17.95 -12.74 -10.34
N ALA A 249 -18.24 -11.52 -10.81
CA ALA A 249 -19.49 -10.86 -10.48
C ALA A 249 -20.66 -11.56 -11.19
N GLN A 250 -21.37 -12.45 -10.48
CA GLN A 250 -22.68 -12.95 -10.94
C GLN A 250 -23.62 -11.77 -11.11
N GLY A 251 -23.88 -11.39 -12.36
CA GLY A 251 -25.02 -10.54 -12.69
C GLY A 251 -26.28 -11.22 -12.15
N GLN A 252 -27.05 -10.50 -11.32
CA GLN A 252 -28.41 -10.89 -10.99
C GLN A 252 -29.17 -11.09 -12.32
N LEU A 253 -29.54 -12.34 -12.60
CA LEU A 253 -30.54 -12.63 -13.61
C LEU A 253 -31.88 -12.12 -13.05
N GLU A 254 -32.35 -10.98 -13.56
CA GLU A 254 -33.74 -10.58 -13.39
C GLU A 254 -34.62 -11.58 -14.14
N PHE A 255 -35.49 -12.29 -13.39
CA PHE A 255 -36.60 -13.09 -13.91
C PHE A 255 -37.88 -12.25 -13.89
#